data_AF-A0A351KV47-F1
#
_entry.id   AF-A0A351KV47-F1
#
_cell.length_a   1.000
_cell.length_b   1.000
_cell.length_c   1.000
_cell.angle_alpha   90.00
_cell.angle_beta   90.00
_cell.angle_gamma   90.00
#
_symmetry.space_group_name_H-M   'P 1'
#
loop_
_entity.id
_entity.type
_entity.pdbx_description
1 polymer ?
#
loop_
_entity_poly.entity_id
_entity_poly.type
_entity_poly.pdbx_seq_one_letter_code
_entity_poly.pdbx_strand_id
1 'polypeptide(L)'
;ILSPDQMLLQIHESIGHPLELDRILGDERNYAGWSFVKPEDFGTLQYGSPLMNVVFDPCLPGEFAGYAFDDGGAPAERQYLIQEGRLLRGLGGLESQSRSGIPGVANFRSSGWNRAPIDRMANINLEPGNTSFES
;
A
#
# COMPACT_ATOMS: atom_id res chain seq x y z
N ILE A 1 18.86 7.15 13.15
CA ILE A 1 18.16 7.82 12.03
C ILE A 1 18.39 6.95 10.79
N LEU A 2 17.33 6.59 10.06
CA LEU A 2 17.46 5.93 8.75
C LEU A 2 17.50 7.02 7.68
N SER A 3 18.37 6.86 6.68
CA SER A 3 18.34 7.75 5.51
C SER A 3 17.09 7.48 4.67
N PRO A 4 16.57 8.47 3.91
CA PRO A 4 15.43 8.28 3.04
C PRO A 4 15.56 7.08 2.09
N ASP A 5 16.76 6.86 1.54
CA ASP A 5 17.01 5.76 0.58
C ASP A 5 16.80 4.37 1.21
N GLN A 6 17.21 4.19 2.47
CA GLN A 6 16.96 2.95 3.20
C GLN A 6 15.49 2.84 3.64
N MET A 7 14.86 3.97 3.96
CA MET A 7 13.45 4.01 4.36
C MET A 7 12.52 3.54 3.23
N LEU A 8 12.84 3.84 1.97
CA LEU A 8 12.06 3.39 0.81
C LEU A 8 11.92 1.87 0.76
N LEU A 9 13.04 1.14 0.86
CA LEU A 9 13.03 -0.33 0.87
C LEU A 9 12.35 -0.87 2.12
N GLN A 10 12.56 -0.23 3.28
CA GLN A 10 11.89 -0.64 4.50
C GLN A 10 10.36 -0.54 4.34
N ILE A 11 9.83 0.57 3.84
CA ILE A 11 8.40 0.75 3.56
C ILE A 11 7.92 -0.29 2.52
N HIS A 12 8.68 -0.50 1.45
CA HIS A 12 8.34 -1.46 0.40
C HIS A 12 8.14 -2.87 0.96
N GLU A 13 9.11 -3.36 1.74
CA GLU A 13 9.13 -4.73 2.23
C GLU A 13 8.27 -4.93 3.49
N SER A 14 8.24 -3.97 4.40
CA SER A 14 7.54 -4.12 5.68
C SER A 14 6.14 -3.51 5.71
N ILE A 15 5.72 -2.78 4.68
CA ILE A 15 4.37 -2.22 4.58
C ILE A 15 3.74 -2.58 3.24
N GLY A 16 4.38 -2.20 2.13
CA GLY A 16 3.75 -2.34 0.82
C GLY A 16 3.40 -3.79 0.50
N HIS A 17 4.40 -4.67 0.47
CA HIS A 17 4.24 -6.08 0.17
C HIS A 17 3.28 -6.85 1.11
N PRO A 18 3.31 -6.63 2.45
CA PRO A 18 2.34 -7.21 3.36
C PRO A 18 0.90 -6.71 3.18
N LEU A 19 0.70 -5.52 2.60
CA LEU A 19 -0.63 -4.93 2.44
C LEU A 19 -1.30 -5.24 1.09
N GLU A 20 -0.62 -5.90 0.16
CA GLU A 20 -1.22 -6.38 -1.10
C GLU A 20 -2.34 -7.40 -0.80
N LEU A 21 -3.57 -7.11 -1.27
CA LEU A 21 -4.76 -7.87 -0.91
C LEU A 21 -4.76 -9.27 -1.51
N ASP A 22 -4.30 -9.44 -2.75
CA ASP A 22 -4.12 -10.75 -3.39
C ASP A 22 -3.17 -11.68 -2.59
N ARG A 23 -2.14 -11.13 -1.93
CA ARG A 23 -1.28 -11.87 -0.99
C ARG A 23 -1.98 -12.23 0.31
N ILE A 24 -2.80 -11.33 0.85
CA ILE A 24 -3.61 -11.58 2.05
C ILE A 24 -4.67 -12.66 1.76
N LEU A 25 -5.27 -12.64 0.57
CA LEU A 25 -6.24 -13.64 0.10
C LEU A 25 -5.59 -14.97 -0.30
N GLY A 26 -4.27 -14.98 -0.51
CA GLY A 26 -3.48 -16.17 -0.81
C GLY A 26 -3.37 -16.51 -2.30
N ASP A 27 -3.79 -15.63 -3.20
CA ASP A 27 -3.70 -15.81 -4.65
C ASP A 27 -2.23 -15.88 -5.11
N GLU A 28 -1.38 -15.04 -4.52
CA GLU A 28 0.05 -14.93 -4.85
C GLU A 28 0.96 -15.84 -3.99
N ARG A 29 0.39 -16.76 -3.22
CA ARG A 29 1.14 -17.59 -2.25
C ARG A 29 2.34 -18.32 -2.86
N ASN A 30 2.17 -18.86 -4.07
CA ASN A 30 3.21 -19.65 -4.74
C ASN A 30 4.31 -18.79 -5.38
N TYR A 31 4.05 -17.50 -5.60
CA TYR A 31 4.99 -16.58 -6.27
C TYR A 31 5.68 -15.65 -5.28
N ALA A 32 4.95 -15.23 -4.25
CA ALA A 32 5.27 -14.05 -3.47
C ALA A 32 5.21 -14.31 -1.95
N GLY A 33 4.76 -15.50 -1.54
CA GLY A 33 4.63 -15.89 -0.15
C GLY A 33 3.32 -15.42 0.49
N TRP A 34 3.29 -15.45 1.82
CA TRP A 34 2.12 -15.05 2.61
C TRP A 34 2.34 -13.65 3.22
N SER A 35 1.25 -12.90 3.34
CA SER A 35 1.24 -11.76 4.26
C SER A 35 1.13 -12.22 5.72
N PHE A 36 1.75 -11.48 6.63
CA PHE A 36 1.50 -11.63 8.06
C PHE A 36 0.21 -10.91 8.49
N VAL A 37 -0.26 -9.95 7.69
CA VAL A 37 -1.51 -9.20 7.90
C VAL A 37 -2.68 -10.08 7.49
N LYS A 38 -3.72 -10.06 8.32
CA LYS A 38 -4.96 -10.82 8.13
C LYS A 38 -6.13 -9.89 7.85
N PRO A 39 -7.22 -10.38 7.24
CA PRO A 39 -8.43 -9.59 7.04
C PRO A 39 -8.97 -8.91 8.30
N GLU A 40 -8.85 -9.56 9.46
CA GLU A 40 -9.37 -9.03 10.73
C GLU A 40 -8.52 -7.89 11.33
N ASP A 41 -7.30 -7.69 10.81
CA ASP A 41 -6.37 -6.66 11.29
C ASP A 41 -6.77 -5.25 10.82
N PHE A 42 -7.51 -5.14 9.73
CA PHE A 42 -7.96 -3.84 9.20
C PHE A 42 -8.92 -3.16 10.18
N GLY A 43 -8.56 -1.94 10.57
CA GLY A 43 -9.27 -1.16 11.58
C GLY A 43 -8.97 -1.57 13.03
N THR A 44 -8.16 -2.60 13.29
CA THR A 44 -7.90 -3.10 14.65
C THR A 44 -6.41 -3.13 15.02
N LEU A 45 -5.55 -3.54 14.08
CA LEU A 45 -4.12 -3.71 14.29
C LEU A 45 -3.40 -2.37 14.45
N GLN A 46 -2.66 -2.24 15.55
CA GLN A 46 -1.68 -1.19 15.75
C GLN A 46 -0.39 -1.58 15.01
N TYR A 47 -0.29 -1.20 13.74
CA TYR A 47 0.81 -1.53 12.85
C TYR A 47 2.13 -0.84 13.24
N GLY A 48 2.05 0.37 13.78
CA GLY A 48 3.21 1.12 14.27
C GLY A 48 2.86 2.14 15.32
N SER A 49 3.79 3.06 15.60
CA SER A 49 3.55 4.09 16.62
C SER A 49 2.43 5.06 16.21
N PRO A 50 1.81 5.78 17.16
CA PRO A 50 0.83 6.82 16.85
C PRO A 50 1.35 7.96 15.96
N LEU A 51 2.67 8.08 15.80
CA LEU A 51 3.29 9.07 14.92
C LEU A 51 3.28 8.63 13.45
N MET A 52 3.05 7.35 13.18
CA MET A 52 3.21 6.76 11.86
C MET A 52 1.95 6.95 11.01
N ASN A 53 2.07 7.72 9.94
CA ASN A 53 1.00 7.97 8.98
C ASN A 53 1.52 7.60 7.59
N VAL A 54 0.94 6.58 6.98
CA VAL A 54 1.37 6.06 5.68
C VAL A 54 0.23 6.20 4.68
N VAL A 55 0.53 6.85 3.56
CA VAL A 55 -0.45 7.18 2.52
C VAL A 55 -0.09 6.54 1.19
N PHE A 56 -1.12 6.16 0.46
CA PHE A 56 -1.06 5.92 -0.97
C PHE A 56 -1.43 7.24 -1.66
N ASP A 57 -0.53 7.80 -2.48
CA ASP A 57 -0.79 9.05 -3.21
C ASP A 57 -0.08 9.09 -4.58
N PRO A 58 -0.61 8.38 -5.59
CA PRO A 58 -0.03 8.39 -6.94
C PRO A 58 -0.29 9.70 -7.70
N CYS A 59 -0.96 10.68 -7.11
CA CYS A 59 -1.19 11.98 -7.73
C CYS A 59 -0.11 13.01 -7.38
N LEU A 60 0.81 12.69 -6.47
CA LEU A 60 1.85 13.62 -6.04
C LEU A 60 2.85 13.90 -7.18
N PRO A 61 3.05 15.17 -7.59
CA PRO A 61 3.97 15.50 -8.66
C PRO A 61 5.43 15.13 -8.34
N GLY A 62 6.13 14.57 -9.31
CA GLY A 62 7.56 14.22 -9.19
C GLY A 62 7.83 12.78 -8.75
N GLU A 63 6.80 12.02 -8.38
CA GLU A 63 6.95 10.60 -8.09
C GLU A 63 6.95 9.73 -9.35
N PHE A 64 7.61 8.58 -9.27
CA PHE A 64 7.82 7.74 -10.45
C PHE A 64 6.59 6.89 -10.82
N ALA A 65 5.84 6.39 -9.85
CA ALA A 65 4.69 5.52 -10.08
C ALA A 65 3.35 6.27 -10.05
N GLY A 66 3.29 7.47 -10.65
CA GLY A 66 2.08 8.28 -10.69
C GLY A 66 1.12 7.91 -11.82
N TYR A 67 -0.18 7.94 -11.55
CA TYR A 67 -1.26 7.65 -12.50
C TYR A 67 -2.61 8.19 -12.00
N ALA A 68 -3.56 8.39 -12.93
CA ALA A 68 -4.91 8.86 -12.60
C ALA A 68 -5.91 7.72 -12.35
N PHE A 69 -5.68 6.56 -12.98
CA PHE A 69 -6.48 5.35 -12.84
C PHE A 69 -5.55 4.14 -12.86
N ASP A 70 -5.89 3.09 -12.13
CA ASP A 70 -5.23 1.80 -12.29
C ASP A 70 -5.68 1.08 -13.57
N ASP A 71 -5.09 -0.08 -13.89
CA ASP A 71 -5.41 -0.83 -15.12
C ASP A 71 -6.82 -1.47 -15.09
N GLY A 72 -7.49 -1.45 -13.94
CA GLY A 72 -8.90 -1.81 -13.78
C GLY A 72 -9.87 -0.62 -13.92
N GLY A 73 -9.34 0.60 -14.08
CA GLY A 73 -10.12 1.83 -14.19
C GLY A 73 -10.55 2.43 -12.85
N ALA A 74 -9.99 1.98 -11.72
CA ALA A 74 -10.26 2.61 -10.43
C ALA A 74 -9.52 3.95 -10.33
N PRO A 75 -10.20 5.05 -9.93
CA PRO A 75 -9.55 6.35 -9.78
C PRO A 75 -8.51 6.30 -8.67
N ALA A 76 -7.34 6.85 -8.97
CA ALA A 76 -6.24 6.92 -8.04
C ALA A 76 -6.39 8.19 -7.19
N GLU A 77 -6.55 8.02 -5.87
CA GLU A 77 -6.80 9.10 -4.94
C GLU A 77 -5.91 8.94 -3.70
N ARG A 78 -5.53 10.07 -3.09
CA ARG A 78 -4.79 10.06 -1.83
C ARG A 78 -5.61 9.39 -0.73
N GLN A 79 -5.09 8.33 -0.14
CA GLN A 79 -5.76 7.57 0.92
C GLN A 79 -4.77 7.16 2.01
N TYR A 80 -5.23 7.12 3.27
CA TYR A 80 -4.44 6.54 4.36
C TYR A 80 -4.50 5.02 4.30
N LEU A 81 -3.32 4.39 4.22
CA LEU A 81 -3.15 2.96 4.46
C LEU A 81 -3.04 2.71 5.97
N ILE A 82 -2.27 3.56 6.64
CA ILE A 82 -2.06 3.55 8.09
C ILE A 82 -2.23 4.98 8.58
N GLN A 83 -3.08 5.20 9.59
CA GLN A 83 -3.27 6.50 10.21
C GLN A 83 -3.09 6.38 11.71
N GLU A 84 -2.25 7.24 12.30
CA GLU A 84 -1.88 7.18 13.72
C GLU A 84 -1.44 5.76 14.15
N GLY A 85 -0.69 5.10 13.25
CA GLY A 85 -0.20 3.74 13.41
C GLY A 85 -1.26 2.64 13.29
N ARG A 86 -2.55 2.95 13.10
CA ARG A 86 -3.61 1.96 12.90
C ARG A 86 -3.77 1.60 11.42
N LEU A 87 -3.80 0.31 11.11
CA LEU A 87 -4.03 -0.18 9.76
C LEU A 87 -5.48 0.08 9.33
N LEU A 88 -5.68 0.71 8.16
CA LEU A 88 -7.00 1.09 7.66
C LEU A 88 -7.35 0.46 6.32
N ARG A 89 -6.41 0.40 5.38
CA ARG A 89 -6.67 -0.02 3.99
C ARG A 89 -5.57 -0.94 3.46
N GLY A 90 -5.97 -1.87 2.60
CA GLY A 90 -5.06 -2.71 1.84
C GLY A 90 -4.68 -2.07 0.51
N LEU A 91 -3.71 -2.68 -0.17
CA LEU A 91 -3.36 -2.36 -1.55
C LEU A 91 -4.06 -3.37 -2.45
N GLY A 92 -5.08 -2.93 -3.18
CA GLY A 92 -5.69 -3.80 -4.18
C GLY A 92 -6.87 -3.20 -4.90
N GLY A 93 -7.04 -3.63 -6.14
CA GLY A 93 -8.07 -3.17 -7.06
C GLY A 93 -9.50 -3.46 -6.59
N LEU A 94 -10.47 -2.98 -7.36
CA LEU A 94 -11.89 -3.17 -7.07
C LEU A 94 -12.28 -4.65 -6.93
N GLU A 95 -11.64 -5.56 -7.67
CA GLU A 95 -11.89 -6.99 -7.59
C GLU A 95 -11.49 -7.57 -6.22
N SER A 96 -10.25 -7.34 -5.79
CA SER A 96 -9.75 -7.81 -4.49
C SER A 96 -10.50 -7.18 -3.31
N GLN A 97 -10.89 -5.91 -3.44
CA GLN A 97 -11.76 -5.24 -2.47
C GLN A 97 -13.13 -5.93 -2.40
N SER A 98 -13.74 -6.23 -3.55
CA SER A 98 -15.03 -6.93 -3.58
C SER A 98 -14.96 -8.34 -3.00
N ARG A 99 -13.84 -9.06 -3.19
CA ARG A 99 -13.64 -10.42 -2.70
C ARG A 99 -13.36 -10.48 -1.20
N SER A 100 -12.59 -9.52 -0.70
CA SER A 100 -12.17 -9.49 0.72
C SER A 100 -13.15 -8.74 1.62
N GLY A 101 -13.94 -7.80 1.07
CA GLY A 101 -14.70 -6.83 1.85
C GLY A 101 -13.83 -5.77 2.53
N ILE A 102 -12.52 -5.74 2.26
CA ILE A 102 -11.56 -4.82 2.85
C ILE A 102 -11.45 -3.58 1.95
N PRO A 103 -11.50 -2.37 2.52
CA PRO A 103 -11.27 -1.16 1.73
C PRO A 103 -9.83 -1.14 1.20
N GLY A 104 -9.69 -0.93 -0.11
CA GLY A 104 -8.40 -0.85 -0.80
C GLY A 104 -8.14 0.52 -1.40
N VAL A 105 -7.22 0.54 -2.36
CA VAL A 105 -6.78 1.69 -3.16
C VAL A 105 -6.49 1.23 -4.58
N ALA A 106 -6.40 2.15 -5.56
CA ALA A 106 -6.24 1.82 -6.97
C ALA A 106 -4.87 1.18 -7.26
N ASN A 107 -4.74 -0.13 -7.03
CA ASN A 107 -3.49 -0.88 -7.15
C ASN A 107 -3.59 -2.09 -8.09
N PHE A 108 -4.58 -2.14 -8.98
CA PHE A 108 -4.64 -3.19 -9.99
C PHE A 108 -3.75 -2.86 -11.18
N ARG A 109 -2.57 -3.47 -11.27
CA ARG A 109 -1.53 -3.06 -12.23
C ARG A 109 -0.99 -4.22 -13.05
N SER A 110 -0.77 -3.95 -14.33
CA SER A 110 -0.16 -4.86 -15.29
C SER A 110 1.18 -4.35 -15.79
N SER A 111 2.07 -5.28 -16.12
CA SER A 111 3.34 -4.97 -16.80
C SER A 111 3.21 -4.85 -18.32
N GLY A 112 2.03 -5.14 -18.89
CA GLY A 112 1.78 -4.99 -20.32
C GLY A 112 0.42 -5.52 -20.76
N TRP A 113 -0.01 -5.15 -21.97
CA TRP A 113 -1.34 -5.47 -22.51
C TRP A 113 -1.66 -6.99 -22.55
N ASN A 114 -0.64 -7.84 -22.61
CA ASN A 114 -0.76 -9.30 -22.68
C ASN A 114 -0.56 -9.99 -21.32
N ARG A 115 -0.57 -9.23 -20.22
CA ARG A 115 -0.45 -9.74 -18.86
C ARG A 115 -1.66 -9.32 -18.05
N ALA A 116 -2.24 -10.27 -17.32
CA ALA A 116 -3.29 -9.95 -16.37
C ALA A 116 -2.72 -9.02 -15.29
N PRO A 117 -3.42 -7.93 -14.95
CA PRO A 117 -3.08 -7.13 -13.78
C PRO A 117 -3.24 -7.94 -12.49
N ILE A 118 -2.45 -7.59 -11.48
CA ILE A 118 -2.52 -8.10 -10.11
C ILE A 118 -2.38 -6.94 -9.14
N ASP A 119 -2.59 -7.15 -7.84
CA ASP A 119 -2.46 -6.06 -6.87
C ASP A 119 -0.97 -5.73 -6.67
N ARG A 120 -0.56 -4.53 -7.09
CA ARG A 120 0.82 -4.08 -6.97
C ARG A 120 0.89 -2.64 -6.51
N MET A 121 1.79 -2.40 -5.58
CA MET A 121 2.09 -1.07 -5.04
C MET A 121 2.26 0.02 -6.10
N ALA A 122 2.00 1.25 -5.66
CA ALA A 122 2.43 2.48 -6.33
C ALA A 122 3.32 3.27 -5.36
N ASN A 123 3.19 4.59 -5.34
CA ASN A 123 3.88 5.40 -4.36
C ASN A 123 3.21 5.25 -2.99
N ILE A 124 4.00 4.80 -2.01
CA ILE A 124 3.61 4.64 -0.62
C ILE A 124 4.52 5.54 0.20
N ASN A 125 3.92 6.54 0.83
CA ASN A 125 4.64 7.64 1.46
C ASN A 125 4.42 7.62 2.97
N LEU A 126 5.52 7.69 3.72
CA LEU A 126 5.46 8.02 5.14
C LEU A 126 5.40 9.54 5.28
N GLU A 127 4.33 10.04 5.90
CA GLU A 127 4.16 11.46 6.15
C GLU A 127 5.22 11.98 7.13
N PRO A 128 5.71 13.21 6.95
CA PRO A 128 6.66 13.81 7.87
C PRO A 128 6.02 14.06 9.25
N GLY A 129 6.84 13.93 10.29
CA GLY A 129 6.49 14.40 11.63
C GLY A 129 6.79 15.90 11.81
N ASN A 130 6.68 16.37 13.05
CA ASN A 130 6.96 17.77 13.42
C ASN A 130 8.40 18.01 13.90
N THR A 131 9.25 16.98 13.87
CA THR A 131 10.63 17.04 14.36
C THR A 131 11.58 17.37 13.22
N SER A 132 12.52 18.30 13.44
CA SER A 132 13.55 18.62 12.45
C SER A 132 14.65 17.57 12.44
N PHE A 133 15.46 17.52 11.39
CA PHE A 133 16.59 16.58 11.32
C PHE A 133 17.70 16.89 12.35
N GLU A 134 17.83 18.16 12.74
CA GLU A 134 18.92 18.68 13.59
C GLU A 134 18.61 18.67 15.10
N SER A 135 17.39 18.30 15.49
CA SER A 135 16.93 18.37 16.89
C SER A 135 17.36 17.19 17.75
#